data_AF-A0A968LU70-F1
#
_entry.id   AF-A0A968LU70-F1
#
_cell.length_a   1.000
_cell.length_b   1.000
_cell.length_c   1.000
_cell.angle_alpha   90.00
_cell.angle_beta   90.00
_cell.angle_gamma   90.00
#
_symmetry.space_group_name_H-M   'P 1'
#
loop_
_entity.id
_entity.type
_entity.pdbx_description
1 polymer ?
#
loop_
_entity_poly.entity_id
_entity_poly.type
_entity_poly.pdbx_seq_one_letter_code
_entity_poly.pdbx_strand_id
1 'polypeptide(L)'
;MQEYERATPAPAAPTRPSAVKTSSGTGKTWGDVVTKAKAQLKAFLREASADVTGDALVLTYSAKHKWHAEQVASKLEEVAAITREVLGEHYALELVMPDGSKKTRTSVM
;
A
#
# COMPACT_ATOMS: atom_id res chain seq x y z
N MET A 1 48.89 32.94 -4.45
CA MET A 1 48.59 33.28 -3.05
C MET A 1 47.20 33.91 -3.09
N GLN A 2 46.15 33.09 -2.96
CA GLN A 2 45.35 32.95 -1.73
C GLN A 2 45.07 34.29 -1.04
N GLU A 3 43.86 34.81 -1.21
CA GLU A 3 43.17 35.46 -0.10
C GLU A 3 41.65 35.26 -0.23
N TYR A 4 41.06 35.02 0.94
CA TYR A 4 39.74 34.51 1.24
C TYR A 4 38.66 35.59 1.08
N GLU A 5 37.49 35.21 0.54
CA GLU A 5 36.15 35.71 0.89
C GLU A 5 35.15 34.95 -0.03
N ARG A 6 34.06 34.28 0.38
CA ARG A 6 33.19 34.35 1.55
C ARG A 6 32.41 33.04 1.74
N ALA A 7 31.79 32.96 2.92
CA ALA A 7 30.50 32.33 3.19
C ALA A 7 30.49 30.81 3.48
N THR A 8 30.48 30.51 4.79
CA THR A 8 29.65 29.49 5.46
C THR A 8 29.03 28.40 4.56
N PRO A 9 29.47 27.13 4.68
CA PRO A 9 28.61 26.01 4.32
C PRO A 9 27.56 25.85 5.43
N ALA A 10 26.34 26.32 5.20
CA ALA A 10 25.18 25.80 5.90
C ALA A 10 24.86 24.43 5.26
N PRO A 11 25.02 23.29 5.96
CA PRO A 11 24.47 22.05 5.46
C PRO A 11 22.95 22.10 5.61
N ALA A 12 22.26 22.53 4.56
CA ALA A 12 20.83 22.28 4.43
C ALA A 12 20.63 20.78 4.23
N ALA A 13 20.45 20.05 5.34
CA ALA A 13 19.70 18.81 5.32
C ALA A 13 18.26 19.16 4.90
N PRO A 14 17.72 18.44 3.91
CA PRO A 14 16.81 17.39 4.32
C PRO A 14 17.29 16.04 3.80
N THR A 15 17.80 15.22 4.73
CA THR A 15 17.64 13.77 4.63
C THR A 15 16.17 13.48 4.40
N ARG A 16 15.80 13.12 3.16
CA ARG A 16 14.51 12.44 2.90
C ARG A 16 14.53 11.13 3.69
N PRO A 17 13.64 10.91 4.65
CA PRO A 17 13.38 9.57 5.15
C PRO A 17 12.31 8.96 4.24
N SER A 18 12.70 8.26 3.19
CA SER A 18 11.80 7.41 2.38
C SER A 18 12.67 6.55 1.47
N ALA A 19 12.76 5.24 1.56
CA ALA A 19 11.95 4.28 2.28
C ALA A 19 12.88 3.15 2.73
N VAL A 20 12.96 2.93 4.04
CA VAL A 20 13.40 1.63 4.54
C VAL A 20 12.32 0.62 4.14
N LYS A 21 12.67 -0.31 3.24
CA LYS A 21 11.90 -1.54 3.05
C LYS A 21 12.08 -2.40 4.29
N THR A 22 11.44 -2.02 5.39
CA THR A 22 11.29 -2.88 6.56
C THR A 22 9.97 -3.62 6.41
N SER A 23 10.03 -4.86 5.95
CA SER A 23 8.93 -5.80 6.13
C SER A 23 9.51 -7.14 6.57
N SER A 24 10.20 -7.12 7.70
CA SER A 24 10.47 -8.30 8.52
C SER A 24 9.91 -8.02 9.91
N GLY A 25 8.59 -7.95 9.99
CA GLY A 25 7.85 -7.91 11.24
C GLY A 25 6.97 -9.15 11.29
N THR A 26 7.09 -9.93 12.36
CA THR A 26 6.26 -11.09 12.72
C THR A 26 4.83 -10.66 13.10
N GLY A 27 4.23 -9.78 12.30
CA GLY A 27 2.85 -9.36 12.37
C GLY A 27 2.09 -9.89 11.17
N LYS A 28 0.78 -10.09 11.31
CA LYS A 28 -0.11 -10.36 10.18
C LYS A 28 0.15 -9.28 9.11
N THR A 29 0.71 -9.68 7.97
CA THR A 29 1.17 -8.77 6.90
C THR A 29 0.30 -8.93 5.67
N TRP A 30 0.37 -7.95 4.75
CA TRP A 30 -0.22 -8.06 3.41
C TRP A 30 0.16 -9.38 2.69
N GLY A 31 1.36 -9.90 2.95
CA GLY A 31 1.79 -11.19 2.40
C GLY A 31 0.91 -12.37 2.83
N ASP A 32 0.32 -12.34 4.03
CA ASP A 32 -0.60 -13.38 4.51
C ASP A 32 -1.98 -13.27 3.81
N VAL A 33 -2.46 -12.04 3.58
CA VAL A 33 -3.67 -11.75 2.79
C VAL A 33 -3.50 -12.27 1.36
N VAL A 34 -2.37 -11.96 0.73
CA VAL A 34 -2.01 -12.48 -0.59
C VAL A 34 -1.90 -14.00 -0.56
N THR A 35 -1.37 -14.59 0.51
CA THR A 35 -1.18 -16.04 0.58
C THR A 35 -2.50 -16.80 0.65
N LYS A 36 -3.48 -16.28 1.40
CA LYS A 36 -4.85 -16.80 1.54
C LYS A 36 -5.72 -16.59 0.31
N ALA A 37 -5.44 -15.59 -0.52
CA ALA A 37 -6.18 -15.34 -1.75
C ALA A 37 -6.01 -16.48 -2.78
N LYS A 38 -7.02 -16.68 -3.64
CA LYS A 38 -6.96 -17.64 -4.77
C LYS A 38 -5.86 -17.26 -5.75
N ALA A 39 -5.20 -18.25 -6.37
CA ALA A 39 -4.05 -18.06 -7.26
C ALA A 39 -4.15 -16.88 -8.25
N GLN A 40 -5.32 -16.71 -8.91
CA GLN A 40 -5.59 -15.58 -9.81
C GLN A 40 -5.62 -14.22 -9.08
N LEU A 41 -6.27 -14.18 -7.91
CA LEU A 41 -6.35 -12.98 -7.07
C LEU A 41 -4.98 -12.65 -6.46
N LYS A 42 -4.15 -13.65 -6.12
CA LYS A 42 -2.76 -13.42 -5.64
C LYS A 42 -1.94 -12.60 -6.63
N ALA A 43 -2.05 -12.92 -7.93
CA ALA A 43 -1.36 -12.17 -8.97
C ALA A 43 -1.82 -10.71 -9.00
N PHE A 44 -3.14 -10.48 -8.91
CA PHE A 44 -3.72 -9.15 -8.90
C PHE A 44 -3.37 -8.33 -7.65
N LEU A 45 -3.31 -8.98 -6.49
CA LEU A 45 -2.93 -8.36 -5.23
C LEU A 45 -1.41 -8.09 -5.15
N ARG A 46 -0.59 -8.91 -5.82
CA ARG A 46 0.85 -8.72 -5.90
C ARG A 46 1.25 -7.56 -6.80
N GLU A 47 0.47 -7.29 -7.86
CA GLU A 47 0.67 -6.11 -8.72
C GLU A 47 0.11 -4.82 -8.11
N ALA A 48 -0.75 -4.94 -7.09
CA ALA A 48 -1.20 -3.81 -6.30
C ALA A 48 -0.09 -3.35 -5.35
N SER A 49 0.09 -2.03 -5.23
CA SER A 49 0.88 -1.46 -4.14
C SER A 49 0.00 -1.39 -2.91
N ALA A 50 0.24 -2.29 -1.95
CA ALA A 50 -0.45 -2.30 -0.68
C ALA A 50 0.32 -1.48 0.35
N ASP A 51 -0.36 -0.47 0.91
CA ASP A 51 0.12 0.34 2.01
C ASP A 51 -0.80 0.12 3.22
N VAL A 52 -0.22 -0.29 4.35
CA VAL A 52 -0.97 -0.49 5.60
C VAL A 52 -0.71 0.73 6.47
N THR A 53 -1.70 1.61 6.55
CA THR A 53 -1.67 2.81 7.39
C THR A 53 -2.63 2.61 8.56
N GLY A 54 -2.08 2.25 9.74
CA GLY A 54 -2.87 2.03 10.96
C GLY A 54 -3.90 0.91 10.76
N ASP A 55 -5.19 1.26 10.83
CA ASP A 55 -6.33 0.36 10.64
C ASP A 55 -6.89 0.37 9.20
N ALA A 56 -6.16 0.95 8.24
CA ALA A 56 -6.56 0.98 6.84
C ALA A 56 -5.50 0.32 5.95
N LEU A 57 -5.96 -0.54 5.05
CA LEU A 57 -5.18 -1.12 3.96
C LEU A 57 -5.54 -0.40 2.67
N VAL A 58 -4.60 0.38 2.14
CA VAL A 58 -4.73 1.12 0.90
C VAL A 58 -4.05 0.35 -0.23
N LEU A 59 -4.83 -0.08 -1.21
CA LEU A 59 -4.37 -0.75 -2.42
C LEU A 59 -4.35 0.24 -3.57
N THR A 60 -3.17 0.59 -4.03
CA THR A 60 -2.99 1.46 -5.19
C THR A 60 -2.64 0.65 -6.42
N TYR A 61 -3.44 0.81 -7.48
CA TYR A 61 -3.17 0.22 -8.79
C TYR A 61 -2.57 1.25 -9.75
N SER A 62 -1.55 0.83 -10.49
CA SER A 62 -0.96 1.63 -11.56
C SER A 62 -1.81 1.60 -12.82
N ALA A 63 -1.68 2.62 -13.69
CA ALA A 63 -2.48 2.78 -14.90
C ALA A 63 -2.39 1.60 -15.88
N LYS A 64 -1.26 0.88 -15.86
CA LYS A 64 -1.06 -0.35 -16.62
C LYS A 64 -1.96 -1.52 -16.17
N HIS A 65 -2.43 -1.49 -14.92
CA HIS A 65 -3.19 -2.56 -14.29
C HIS A 65 -4.64 -2.14 -13.99
N LYS A 66 -5.22 -1.22 -14.78
CA LYS A 66 -6.62 -0.77 -14.63
C LYS A 66 -7.62 -1.93 -14.63
N TRP A 67 -7.45 -2.89 -15.53
CA TRP A 67 -8.29 -4.10 -15.56
C TRP A 67 -8.15 -4.95 -14.29
N HIS A 68 -6.96 -5.00 -13.69
CA HIS A 68 -6.74 -5.72 -12.43
C HIS A 68 -7.46 -5.01 -11.29
N ALA A 69 -7.43 -3.68 -11.27
CA ALA A 69 -8.18 -2.87 -10.32
C ALA A 69 -9.69 -3.12 -10.44
N GLU A 70 -10.25 -3.25 -11.65
CA GLU A 70 -11.67 -3.57 -11.85
C GLU A 70 -12.04 -4.99 -11.40
N GLN A 71 -11.14 -5.96 -11.65
CA GLN A 71 -11.32 -7.34 -11.16
C GLN A 71 -11.29 -7.40 -9.62
N VAL A 72 -10.37 -6.67 -8.99
CA VAL A 72 -10.30 -6.55 -7.53
C VAL A 72 -11.47 -5.74 -6.98
N ALA A 73 -11.91 -4.69 -7.66
CA ALA A 73 -13.11 -3.94 -7.28
C ALA A 73 -14.39 -4.78 -7.36
N SER A 74 -14.47 -5.73 -8.30
CA SER A 74 -15.59 -6.67 -8.43
C SER A 74 -15.52 -7.79 -7.38
N LYS A 75 -14.31 -8.16 -6.95
CA LYS A 75 -14.05 -9.15 -5.89
C LYS A 75 -13.64 -8.50 -4.56
N LEU A 76 -14.00 -7.24 -4.36
CA LEU A 76 -13.53 -6.46 -3.22
C LEU A 76 -14.05 -7.06 -1.92
N GLU A 77 -15.23 -7.68 -1.96
CA GLU A 77 -15.81 -8.39 -0.82
C GLU A 77 -15.02 -9.65 -0.45
N GLU A 78 -14.52 -10.41 -1.43
CA GLU A 78 -13.66 -11.59 -1.20
C GLU A 78 -12.32 -11.14 -0.60
N VAL A 79 -11.72 -10.06 -1.12
CA VAL A 79 -10.48 -9.49 -0.57
C VAL A 79 -10.70 -8.93 0.84
N ALA A 80 -11.82 -8.23 1.07
CA ALA A 80 -12.16 -7.69 2.39
C ALA A 80 -12.38 -8.82 3.40
N ALA A 81 -13.04 -9.92 3.03
CA ALA A 81 -13.23 -11.07 3.90
C ALA A 81 -11.88 -11.71 4.32
N ILE A 82 -10.97 -11.92 3.35
CA ILE A 82 -9.63 -12.43 3.64
C ILE A 82 -8.83 -11.44 4.51
N THR A 83 -8.91 -10.15 4.19
CA THR A 83 -8.26 -9.09 4.96
C THR A 83 -8.77 -9.05 6.40
N ARG A 84 -10.08 -9.27 6.62
CA ARG A 84 -10.65 -9.35 7.97
C ARG A 84 -10.20 -10.59 8.73
N GLU A 85 -10.13 -11.74 8.07
CA GLU A 85 -9.62 -12.98 8.68
C GLU A 85 -8.13 -12.86 9.05
N VAL A 86 -7.36 -12.22 8.18
CA VAL A 86 -5.91 -12.10 8.29
C VAL A 86 -5.48 -10.91 9.14
N LEU A 87 -5.91 -9.68 8.86
CA LEU A 87 -5.49 -8.48 9.59
C LEU A 87 -6.38 -8.17 10.80
N GLY A 88 -7.66 -8.57 10.75
CA GLY A 88 -8.65 -8.31 11.79
C GLY A 88 -9.86 -7.55 11.26
N GLU A 89 -11.01 -7.70 11.92
CA GLU A 89 -12.31 -7.20 11.43
C GLU A 89 -12.41 -5.66 11.36
N HIS A 90 -11.47 -4.95 11.97
CA HIS A 90 -11.44 -3.50 12.08
C HIS A 90 -10.76 -2.84 10.87
N TYR A 91 -10.10 -3.62 10.01
CA TYR A 91 -9.35 -3.07 8.89
C TYR A 91 -10.27 -2.57 7.77
N ALA A 92 -10.16 -1.28 7.44
CA ALA A 92 -10.77 -0.70 6.27
C ALA A 92 -9.94 -1.04 5.02
N LEU A 93 -10.59 -1.53 3.97
CA LEU A 93 -9.93 -1.80 2.69
C LEU A 93 -10.23 -0.64 1.73
N GLU A 94 -9.23 0.14 1.38
CA GLU A 94 -9.33 1.21 0.38
C GLU A 94 -8.64 0.79 -0.91
N LEU A 95 -9.39 0.75 -2.01
CA LEU A 95 -8.86 0.49 -3.34
C LEU A 95 -8.78 1.79 -4.13
N VAL A 96 -7.57 2.23 -4.46
CA VAL A 96 -7.31 3.36 -5.35
C VAL A 96 -7.06 2.82 -6.76
N MET A 97 -8.02 3.07 -7.66
CA MET A 97 -7.92 2.73 -9.07
C MET A 97 -7.10 3.79 -9.80
N PRO A 98 -6.41 3.44 -10.90
CA PRO A 98 -5.56 4.38 -11.62
C PRO A 98 -6.34 5.48 -12.36
N ASP A 99 -7.65 5.28 -12.53
CA ASP A 99 -8.56 6.25 -13.11
C ASP A 99 -8.84 7.44 -12.17
N GLY A 100 -8.36 7.37 -10.92
CA GLY A 100 -8.71 8.28 -9.84
C GLY A 100 -9.96 7.86 -9.06
N SER A 101 -10.65 6.81 -9.53
CA SER A 101 -11.74 6.18 -8.80
C SER A 101 -11.21 5.48 -7.54
N LYS A 102 -11.78 5.80 -6.39
CA LYS A 102 -11.49 5.14 -5.11
C LYS A 102 -12.68 4.34 -4.65
N LYS A 103 -12.46 3.08 -4.28
CA LYS A 103 -13.49 2.17 -3.78
C LYS A 103 -13.09 1.74 -2.37
N THR A 104 -13.74 2.34 -1.39
CA THR A 104 -13.47 2.06 0.01
C THR A 104 -14.53 1.11 0.54
N ARG A 105 -14.08 -0.04 1.06
CA ARG A 105 -14.90 -0.97 1.82
C ARG A 105 -14.53 -0.81 3.29
N THR A 106 -15.19 0.15 3.93
CA THR A 106 -15.16 0.31 5.38
C THR A 106 -16.16 -0.67 5.97
N SER A 107 -15.71 -1.59 6.82
CA SER A 107 -16.63 -2.35 7.66
C SER A 107 -17.06 -1.44 8.80
N VAL A 108 -18.12 -0.65 8.58
CA VAL A 108 -18.81 0.01 9.70
C VAL A 108 -19.63 -1.07 10.40
N MET A 109 -19.48 -1.13 11.72
CA MET A 109 -20.23 -2.02 12.62
C MET A 109 -21.74 -1.90 12.43
#